data_AF-A0A0A8E580-F1
#
_entry.id   AF-A0A0A8E580-F1
#
_cell.length_a   1.000
_cell.length_b   1.000
_cell.length_c   1.000
_cell.angle_alpha   90.00
_cell.angle_beta   90.00
_cell.angle_gamma   90.00
#
_symmetry.space_group_name_H-M   'P 1'
#
loop_
_entity.id
_entity.type
_entity.pdbx_description
1 polymer ?
#
loop_
_entity_poly.entity_id
_entity_poly.type
_entity_poly.pdbx_seq_one_letter_code
_entity_poly.pdbx_strand_id
1 'polypeptide(L)'
;MKLKKLLLATILAIPAIAYCGFIDWITGYPDVKEKIEKRLEQKYQGDKFEVWDVSYSSNLGGYNFEYKPNDSDYTYKGSYFPKQDRLAANGYMWDRVSKQWRDIFDPYVKKIGGNYLIIGGLGSGSPGSGLESKEQKEKYYDQVDASLGYMFDTGSTKEWIAKKHNYIRGNLSVFIEAPRTAEDIYKILQMAEKINTKLRSFGLYSYKLEVITYDLPEGFNIDNYFEEVKSDFTTSIDWWFVEGIQKYAWGYLYLASCTKINDFEKACNTQYGVENIKTRKKIVTGNTTADRISSLNDIAKEFRLVDKFGVPNKCSNLGCSGIWHARSRAHTPLKDSKYYTTLEKLISKGE
;
A
#
# COMPACT_ATOMS: atom_id res chain seq x y z
N MET A 1 -20.88 2.38 -65.89
CA MET A 1 -20.49 1.06 -65.32
C MET A 1 -19.63 1.14 -64.05
N LYS A 2 -18.84 2.21 -63.80
CA LYS A 2 -18.02 2.36 -62.58
C LYS A 2 -18.81 2.64 -61.28
N LEU A 3 -19.93 3.38 -61.37
CA LEU A 3 -20.75 3.75 -60.20
C LEU A 3 -21.49 2.56 -59.54
N LYS A 4 -21.96 1.59 -60.35
CA LYS A 4 -22.66 0.38 -59.85
C LYS A 4 -21.73 -0.57 -59.08
N LYS A 5 -20.44 -0.65 -59.46
CA LYS A 5 -19.44 -1.45 -58.73
C LYS A 5 -19.05 -0.79 -57.39
N LEU A 6 -19.02 0.55 -57.34
CA LEU A 6 -18.74 1.30 -56.11
C LEU A 6 -19.87 1.13 -55.08
N LEU A 7 -21.14 1.23 -55.52
CA LEU A 7 -22.33 1.01 -54.68
C LEU A 7 -22.46 -0.43 -54.19
N LEU A 8 -22.15 -1.44 -55.03
CA LEU A 8 -22.15 -2.84 -54.59
C LEU A 8 -21.07 -3.11 -53.53
N ALA A 9 -19.89 -2.49 -53.68
CA ALA A 9 -18.80 -2.61 -52.70
C ALA A 9 -19.14 -1.90 -51.37
N THR A 10 -19.92 -0.81 -51.39
CA THR A 10 -20.39 -0.15 -50.16
C THR A 10 -21.50 -0.94 -49.48
N ILE A 11 -22.44 -1.51 -50.24
CA ILE A 11 -23.57 -2.30 -49.70
C ILE A 11 -23.11 -3.66 -49.15
N LEU A 12 -22.01 -4.23 -49.65
CA LEU A 12 -21.42 -5.47 -49.11
C LEU A 12 -20.46 -5.22 -47.93
N ALA A 13 -19.88 -4.03 -47.80
CA ALA A 13 -18.96 -3.69 -46.70
C ALA A 13 -19.69 -3.27 -45.41
N ILE A 14 -20.86 -2.63 -45.51
CA ILE A 14 -21.65 -2.17 -44.36
C ILE A 14 -22.17 -3.33 -43.49
N PRO A 15 -22.69 -4.45 -44.07
CA PRO A 15 -23.03 -5.63 -43.30
C PRO A 15 -21.79 -6.27 -42.67
N ALA A 16 -20.67 -6.40 -43.40
CA ALA A 16 -19.49 -7.08 -42.86
C ALA A 16 -18.87 -6.36 -41.64
N ILE A 17 -18.80 -5.03 -41.65
CA ILE A 17 -18.22 -4.25 -40.54
C ILE A 17 -19.18 -4.19 -39.33
N ALA A 18 -20.48 -4.10 -39.57
CA ALA A 18 -21.49 -4.14 -38.50
C ALA A 18 -21.68 -5.57 -37.93
N TYR A 19 -21.52 -6.60 -38.77
CA TYR A 19 -21.69 -8.01 -38.42
C TYR A 19 -20.51 -8.53 -37.60
N CYS A 20 -19.26 -8.17 -37.94
CA CYS A 20 -18.11 -8.53 -37.10
C CYS A 20 -18.21 -7.87 -35.71
N GLY A 21 -18.56 -6.58 -35.63
CA GLY A 21 -18.73 -5.91 -34.34
C GLY A 21 -19.88 -6.45 -33.48
N PHE A 22 -20.97 -6.91 -34.10
CA PHE A 22 -22.12 -7.50 -33.41
C PHE A 22 -21.87 -8.95 -32.96
N ILE A 23 -21.20 -9.76 -33.80
CA ILE A 23 -20.79 -11.12 -33.43
C ILE A 23 -19.72 -11.09 -32.35
N ASP A 24 -18.71 -10.23 -32.47
CA ASP A 24 -17.67 -10.09 -31.45
C ASP A 24 -18.28 -9.65 -30.12
N TRP A 25 -19.29 -8.78 -30.14
CA TRP A 25 -20.02 -8.40 -28.94
C TRP A 25 -20.83 -9.56 -28.32
N ILE A 26 -21.52 -10.37 -29.14
CA ILE A 26 -22.30 -11.53 -28.66
C ILE A 26 -21.41 -12.69 -28.22
N THR A 27 -20.25 -12.86 -28.83
CA THR A 27 -19.29 -13.95 -28.53
C THR A 27 -18.25 -13.57 -27.47
N GLY A 28 -18.26 -12.32 -26.98
CA GLY A 28 -17.37 -11.86 -25.92
C GLY A 28 -15.94 -11.57 -26.39
N TYR A 29 -15.77 -11.17 -27.66
CA TYR A 29 -14.50 -10.76 -28.27
C TYR A 29 -13.37 -11.81 -28.14
N PRO A 30 -13.53 -13.05 -28.63
CA PRO A 30 -12.59 -14.16 -28.40
C PRO A 30 -11.16 -13.86 -28.87
N ASP A 31 -10.99 -13.26 -30.05
CA ASP A 31 -9.67 -12.88 -30.58
C ASP A 31 -8.99 -11.78 -29.75
N VAL A 32 -9.78 -10.88 -29.17
CA VAL A 32 -9.28 -9.80 -28.31
C VAL A 32 -8.88 -10.39 -26.95
N LYS A 33 -9.69 -11.30 -26.41
CA LYS A 33 -9.39 -12.05 -25.19
C LYS A 33 -8.05 -12.78 -25.30
N GLU A 34 -7.84 -13.59 -26.35
CA GLU A 34 -6.58 -14.33 -26.54
C GLU A 34 -5.36 -13.38 -26.66
N LYS A 35 -5.52 -12.24 -27.32
CA LYS A 35 -4.48 -11.21 -27.40
C LYS A 35 -4.17 -10.60 -26.04
N ILE A 36 -5.19 -10.33 -25.22
CA ILE A 36 -5.00 -9.81 -23.86
C ILE A 36 -4.27 -10.85 -23.00
N GLU A 37 -4.68 -12.12 -23.02
CA GLU A 37 -4.03 -13.21 -22.27
C GLU A 37 -2.54 -13.34 -22.64
N LYS A 38 -2.22 -13.39 -23.93
CA LYS A 38 -0.82 -13.43 -24.41
C LYS A 38 -0.01 -12.23 -23.94
N ARG A 39 -0.61 -11.03 -23.92
CA ARG A 39 0.08 -9.81 -23.45
C ARG A 39 0.26 -9.79 -21.95
N LEU A 40 -0.71 -10.27 -21.18
CA LEU A 40 -0.58 -10.43 -19.73
C LEU A 40 0.56 -11.40 -19.42
N GLU A 41 0.61 -12.53 -20.12
CA GLU A 41 1.70 -13.50 -19.99
C GLU A 41 3.07 -12.88 -20.31
N GLN A 42 3.18 -12.15 -21.41
CA GLN A 42 4.42 -11.45 -21.77
C GLN A 42 4.80 -10.39 -20.72
N LYS A 43 3.82 -9.62 -20.24
CA LYS A 43 4.03 -8.56 -19.24
C LYS A 43 4.40 -9.11 -17.87
N TYR A 44 3.93 -10.30 -17.53
CA TYR A 44 4.12 -10.95 -16.23
C TYR A 44 4.96 -12.22 -16.32
N GLN A 45 5.96 -12.21 -17.22
CA GLN A 45 7.07 -13.17 -17.25
C GLN A 45 6.65 -14.65 -17.35
N GLY A 46 5.56 -14.93 -18.07
CA GLY A 46 5.07 -16.29 -18.28
C GLY A 46 3.93 -16.71 -17.36
N ASP A 47 3.52 -15.88 -16.40
CA ASP A 47 2.33 -16.15 -15.60
C ASP A 47 1.10 -16.28 -16.52
N LYS A 48 0.26 -17.29 -16.25
CA LYS A 48 -0.95 -17.55 -17.03
C LYS A 48 -2.16 -16.91 -16.39
N PHE A 49 -3.02 -16.33 -17.23
CA PHE A 49 -4.20 -15.60 -16.80
C PHE A 49 -5.42 -16.09 -17.55
N GLU A 50 -6.53 -16.13 -16.83
CA GLU A 50 -7.87 -16.21 -17.40
C GLU A 50 -8.41 -14.79 -17.56
N VAL A 51 -8.99 -14.48 -18.72
CA VAL A 51 -9.61 -13.18 -19.01
C VAL A 51 -11.10 -13.36 -19.29
N TRP A 52 -11.96 -12.49 -18.75
CA TRP A 52 -13.39 -12.48 -19.01
C TRP A 52 -13.97 -11.07 -18.95
N ASP A 53 -15.28 -10.96 -19.14
CA ASP A 53 -16.04 -9.70 -19.13
C ASP A 53 -15.43 -8.62 -20.05
N VAL A 54 -15.02 -9.04 -21.25
CA VAL A 54 -14.41 -8.13 -22.22
C VAL A 54 -15.49 -7.23 -22.82
N SER A 55 -15.34 -5.92 -22.64
CA SER A 55 -16.28 -4.92 -23.12
C SER A 55 -15.57 -3.78 -23.84
N TYR A 56 -16.08 -3.38 -25.01
CA TYR A 56 -15.51 -2.26 -25.76
C TYR A 56 -16.05 -0.91 -25.26
N SER A 57 -15.14 0.03 -24.97
CA SER A 57 -15.45 1.43 -24.67
C SER A 57 -15.12 2.32 -25.86
N SER A 58 -16.15 2.78 -26.57
CA SER A 58 -16.02 3.70 -27.71
C SER A 58 -15.40 5.04 -27.30
N ASN A 59 -15.72 5.53 -26.10
CA ASN A 59 -15.18 6.78 -25.55
C ASN A 59 -13.66 6.69 -25.31
N LEU A 60 -13.16 5.53 -24.87
CA LEU A 60 -11.74 5.32 -24.60
C LEU A 60 -10.98 4.74 -25.81
N GLY A 61 -11.70 4.24 -26.81
CA GLY A 61 -11.14 3.56 -27.97
C GLY A 61 -10.41 2.26 -27.60
N GLY A 62 -10.88 1.56 -26.56
CA GLY A 62 -10.23 0.37 -26.01
C GLY A 62 -11.19 -0.60 -25.35
N TYR A 63 -10.67 -1.75 -24.91
CA TYR A 63 -11.42 -2.83 -24.26
C TYR A 63 -11.14 -2.81 -22.76
N ASN A 64 -12.18 -2.87 -21.94
CA ASN A 64 -12.07 -3.19 -20.52
C ASN A 64 -12.28 -4.68 -20.32
N PHE A 65 -11.64 -5.25 -19.31
CA PHE A 65 -11.74 -6.67 -19.01
C PHE A 65 -11.44 -6.95 -17.55
N GLU A 66 -11.88 -8.11 -17.09
CA GLU A 66 -11.49 -8.71 -15.82
C GLU A 66 -10.49 -9.84 -16.08
N TYR A 67 -9.57 -10.06 -15.15
CA TYR A 67 -8.57 -11.11 -15.25
C TYR A 67 -8.13 -11.62 -13.87
N LYS A 68 -7.74 -12.89 -13.80
CA LYS A 68 -7.07 -13.47 -12.62
C LYS A 68 -5.95 -14.41 -13.05
N PRO A 69 -4.87 -14.54 -12.27
CA PRO A 69 -3.89 -15.58 -12.50
C PRO A 69 -4.53 -16.95 -12.19
N ASN A 70 -4.13 -17.99 -12.91
CA ASN A 70 -4.78 -19.31 -12.82
C ASN A 70 -4.80 -19.92 -11.40
N ASP A 71 -3.84 -19.53 -10.55
CA ASP A 71 -3.69 -20.05 -9.18
C ASP A 71 -4.28 -19.10 -8.11
N SER A 72 -5.19 -18.20 -8.48
CA SER A 72 -5.84 -17.26 -7.54
C SER A 72 -7.31 -17.03 -7.87
N ASP A 73 -8.12 -16.85 -6.83
CA ASP A 73 -9.51 -16.39 -6.97
C ASP A 73 -9.65 -14.86 -6.98
N TYR A 74 -8.55 -14.12 -6.79
CA TYR A 74 -8.61 -12.66 -6.79
C TYR A 74 -8.72 -12.11 -8.21
N THR A 75 -9.77 -11.32 -8.44
CA THR A 75 -10.06 -10.70 -9.73
C THR A 75 -9.47 -9.30 -9.81
N TYR A 76 -8.77 -9.04 -10.91
CA TYR A 76 -8.21 -7.75 -11.27
C TYR A 76 -8.94 -7.17 -12.47
N LYS A 77 -8.84 -5.84 -12.66
CA LYS A 77 -9.41 -5.14 -13.81
C LYS A 77 -8.32 -4.51 -14.64
N GLY A 78 -8.52 -4.51 -15.96
CA GLY A 78 -7.57 -3.93 -16.90
C GLY A 78 -8.24 -3.31 -18.11
N SER A 79 -7.44 -2.58 -18.89
CA SER A 79 -7.83 -2.01 -20.17
C SER A 79 -6.78 -2.27 -21.24
N TYR A 80 -7.21 -2.62 -22.45
CA TYR A 80 -6.36 -2.82 -23.63
C TYR A 80 -6.73 -1.83 -24.74
N PHE A 81 -5.74 -1.07 -25.21
CA PHE A 81 -5.90 -0.05 -26.24
C PHE A 81 -5.21 -0.50 -27.53
N PRO A 82 -5.94 -1.07 -28.50
CA PRO A 82 -5.34 -1.72 -29.67
C PRO A 82 -4.61 -0.77 -30.61
N LYS A 83 -5.04 0.50 -30.71
CA LYS A 83 -4.40 1.49 -31.61
C LYS A 83 -2.99 1.88 -31.19
N GLN A 84 -2.76 1.96 -29.87
CA GLN A 84 -1.47 2.29 -29.26
C GLN A 84 -0.72 1.05 -28.78
N ASP A 85 -1.33 -0.12 -29.00
CA ASP A 85 -0.84 -1.39 -28.52
C ASP A 85 -0.54 -1.44 -27.00
N ARG A 86 -1.36 -0.75 -26.21
CA ARG A 86 -1.10 -0.49 -24.78
C ARG A 86 -1.98 -1.36 -23.87
N LEU A 87 -1.35 -2.07 -22.92
CA LEU A 87 -2.03 -2.85 -21.88
C LEU A 87 -1.89 -2.19 -20.49
N ALA A 88 -3.01 -1.68 -19.96
CA ALA A 88 -3.11 -1.10 -18.62
C ALA A 88 -3.79 -2.10 -17.67
N ALA A 89 -3.01 -2.97 -17.03
CA ALA A 89 -3.51 -4.07 -16.20
C ALA A 89 -2.62 -4.27 -14.96
N ASN A 90 -2.35 -3.20 -14.20
CA ASN A 90 -1.25 -3.21 -13.23
C ASN A 90 -1.60 -3.81 -11.86
N GLY A 91 -2.87 -4.14 -11.61
CA GLY A 91 -3.36 -4.58 -10.29
C GLY A 91 -2.62 -5.81 -9.76
N TYR A 92 -2.47 -6.83 -10.61
CA TYR A 92 -1.76 -8.07 -10.26
C TYR A 92 -0.32 -7.82 -9.77
N MET A 93 0.43 -6.95 -10.44
CA MET A 93 1.81 -6.66 -10.04
C MET A 93 1.88 -5.97 -8.68
N TRP A 94 0.98 -5.01 -8.43
CA TRP A 94 0.91 -4.33 -7.14
C TRP A 94 0.54 -5.28 -6.01
N ASP A 95 -0.38 -6.22 -6.24
CA ASP A 95 -0.69 -7.23 -5.24
C ASP A 95 0.49 -8.17 -5.00
N ARG A 96 1.12 -8.70 -6.06
CA ARG A 96 2.30 -9.57 -5.97
C ARG A 96 3.43 -8.93 -5.16
N VAL A 97 3.80 -7.69 -5.47
CA VAL A 97 4.84 -6.94 -4.75
C VAL A 97 4.44 -6.68 -3.31
N SER A 98 3.17 -6.33 -3.06
CA SER A 98 2.65 -6.08 -1.72
C SER A 98 2.64 -7.35 -0.88
N LYS A 99 2.28 -8.51 -1.45
CA LYS A 99 2.35 -9.82 -0.80
C LYS A 99 3.78 -10.17 -0.41
N GLN A 100 4.72 -10.12 -1.36
CA GLN A 100 6.15 -10.35 -1.09
C GLN A 100 6.69 -9.40 0.00
N TRP A 101 6.24 -8.14 0.00
CA TRP A 101 6.61 -7.17 1.03
C TRP A 101 6.09 -7.58 2.42
N ARG A 102 4.81 -7.99 2.53
CA ARG A 102 4.23 -8.47 3.79
C ARG A 102 4.89 -9.75 4.29
N ASP A 103 5.19 -10.69 3.40
CA ASP A 103 5.83 -11.98 3.72
C ASP A 103 7.19 -11.82 4.39
N ILE A 104 7.92 -10.72 4.12
CA ILE A 104 9.17 -10.40 4.82
C ILE A 104 8.94 -10.16 6.32
N PHE A 105 7.78 -9.60 6.68
CA PHE A 105 7.50 -9.15 8.04
C PHE A 105 6.59 -10.09 8.84
N ASP A 106 5.82 -10.94 8.15
CA ASP A 106 4.94 -11.94 8.75
C ASP A 106 5.61 -12.75 9.89
N PRO A 107 6.85 -13.25 9.76
CA PRO A 107 7.50 -14.03 10.82
C PRO A 107 7.78 -13.26 12.11
N TYR A 108 7.80 -11.92 12.07
CA TYR A 108 7.97 -11.09 13.27
C TYR A 108 6.63 -10.91 13.99
N VAL A 109 5.54 -10.70 13.23
CA VAL A 109 4.19 -10.47 13.75
C VAL A 109 3.60 -11.74 14.33
N LYS A 110 3.72 -12.86 13.61
CA LYS A 110 3.21 -14.18 14.01
C LYS A 110 3.75 -14.70 15.35
N LYS A 111 4.90 -14.18 15.80
CA LYS A 111 5.49 -14.53 17.11
C LYS A 111 4.74 -13.92 18.29
N ILE A 112 3.94 -12.88 18.06
CA ILE A 112 3.20 -12.20 19.11
C ILE A 112 1.85 -12.87 19.34
N GLY A 113 1.15 -13.23 18.25
CA GLY A 113 -0.15 -13.89 18.30
C GLY A 113 -0.58 -14.42 16.93
N GLY A 114 -1.64 -15.24 16.92
CA GLY A 114 -2.21 -15.82 15.69
C GLY A 114 -3.29 -14.98 15.03
N ASN A 115 -3.76 -13.91 15.68
CA ASN A 115 -4.84 -13.05 15.19
C ASN A 115 -4.30 -11.66 14.85
N TYR A 116 -3.98 -11.46 13.57
CA TYR A 116 -3.42 -10.22 13.07
C TYR A 116 -3.75 -10.03 11.59
N LEU A 117 -3.59 -8.79 11.13
CA LEU A 117 -3.62 -8.40 9.73
C LEU A 117 -2.42 -7.49 9.45
N ILE A 118 -1.76 -7.72 8.33
CA ILE A 118 -0.71 -6.84 7.83
C ILE A 118 -1.23 -6.16 6.57
N ILE A 119 -1.31 -4.84 6.58
CA ILE A 119 -1.53 -4.05 5.37
C ILE A 119 -0.24 -3.31 5.05
N GLY A 120 0.30 -3.50 3.86
CA GLY A 120 1.56 -2.88 3.48
C GLY A 120 1.87 -3.07 2.01
N GLY A 121 2.75 -2.22 1.52
CA GLY A 121 3.21 -2.24 0.14
C GLY A 121 4.39 -1.30 -0.08
N LEU A 122 4.95 -1.40 -1.27
CA LEU A 122 6.02 -0.54 -1.76
C LEU A 122 5.47 0.35 -2.87
N GLY A 123 5.97 1.57 -2.94
CA GLY A 123 5.72 2.49 -4.05
C GLY A 123 7.01 3.21 -4.44
N SER A 124 7.02 3.85 -5.60
CA SER A 124 8.12 4.76 -5.94
C SER A 124 7.90 6.13 -5.28
N GLY A 125 8.99 6.85 -5.04
CA GLY A 125 8.97 8.15 -4.38
C GLY A 125 9.97 9.11 -5.01
N SER A 126 9.49 10.30 -5.36
CA SER A 126 10.38 11.38 -5.76
C SER A 126 11.12 11.95 -4.54
N PRO A 127 12.44 12.17 -4.62
CA PRO A 127 13.21 12.87 -3.60
C PRO A 127 13.00 14.40 -3.62
N GLY A 128 12.26 14.93 -4.60
CA GLY A 128 12.05 16.37 -4.78
C GLY A 128 11.27 17.05 -3.66
N SER A 129 11.63 18.31 -3.38
CA SER A 129 10.91 19.23 -2.49
C SER A 129 9.73 19.91 -3.18
N GLY A 130 9.74 19.95 -4.51
CA GLY A 130 8.83 20.76 -5.32
C GLY A 130 9.38 22.17 -5.60
N LEU A 131 10.47 22.58 -4.96
CA LEU A 131 11.14 23.87 -5.16
C LEU A 131 12.33 23.79 -6.12
N GLU A 132 12.65 22.60 -6.62
CA GLU A 132 13.73 22.42 -7.59
C GLU A 132 13.45 23.11 -8.93
N SER A 133 14.53 23.35 -9.69
CA SER A 133 14.45 23.75 -11.09
C SER A 133 13.65 22.73 -11.91
N LYS A 134 13.12 23.16 -13.04
CA LYS A 134 12.38 22.29 -13.96
C LYS A 134 13.22 21.07 -14.37
N GLU A 135 14.47 21.29 -14.76
CA GLU A 135 15.41 20.23 -15.16
C GLU A 135 15.64 19.20 -14.05
N GLN A 136 15.82 19.66 -12.81
CA GLN A 136 16.02 18.76 -11.69
C GLN A 136 14.74 17.99 -11.32
N LYS A 137 13.56 18.59 -11.49
CA LYS A 137 12.28 17.88 -11.35
C LYS A 137 12.14 16.78 -12.38
N GLU A 138 12.44 17.07 -13.64
CA GLU A 138 12.38 16.12 -14.75
C GLU A 138 13.32 14.93 -14.49
N LYS A 139 14.56 15.18 -14.09
CA LYS A 139 15.49 14.13 -13.66
C LYS A 139 14.93 13.24 -12.55
N TYR A 140 14.19 13.80 -11.58
CA TYR A 140 13.58 12.99 -10.52
C TYR A 140 12.40 12.15 -11.02
N TYR A 141 11.59 12.69 -11.93
CA TYR A 141 10.51 11.92 -12.55
C TYR A 141 11.08 10.74 -13.34
N ASP A 142 12.11 10.95 -14.15
CA ASP A 142 12.74 9.88 -14.94
C ASP A 142 13.26 8.75 -14.05
N GLN A 143 13.83 9.08 -12.88
CA GLN A 143 14.33 8.06 -11.95
C GLN A 143 13.20 7.32 -11.23
N VAL A 144 12.12 8.01 -10.89
CA VAL A 144 10.90 7.40 -10.33
C VAL A 144 10.29 6.43 -11.34
N ASP A 145 10.19 6.85 -12.60
CA ASP A 145 9.66 6.02 -13.69
C ASP A 145 10.59 4.85 -14.00
N ALA A 146 11.91 5.06 -14.01
CA ALA A 146 12.88 3.97 -14.18
C ALA A 146 12.87 2.99 -13.00
N SER A 147 12.56 3.45 -11.78
CA SER A 147 12.37 2.57 -10.61
C SER A 147 11.10 1.74 -10.76
N LEU A 148 9.99 2.36 -11.16
CA LEU A 148 8.74 1.65 -11.42
C LEU A 148 8.87 0.65 -12.57
N GLY A 149 9.48 1.05 -13.68
CA GLY A 149 9.76 0.17 -14.81
C GLY A 149 10.50 -1.09 -14.38
N TYR A 150 11.57 -0.93 -13.59
CA TYR A 150 12.32 -2.06 -13.05
C TYR A 150 11.48 -3.00 -12.17
N MET A 151 10.55 -2.46 -11.38
CA MET A 151 9.61 -3.27 -10.60
C MET A 151 8.70 -4.10 -11.50
N PHE A 152 8.14 -3.51 -12.55
CA PHE A 152 7.31 -4.23 -13.51
C PHE A 152 8.11 -5.25 -14.33
N ASP A 153 9.39 -4.96 -14.62
CA ASP A 153 10.26 -5.85 -15.38
C ASP A 153 10.68 -7.09 -14.56
N THR A 154 10.85 -6.95 -13.25
CA THR A 154 11.35 -8.03 -12.37
C THR A 154 10.26 -8.73 -11.57
N GLY A 155 9.17 -8.05 -11.20
CA GLY A 155 8.12 -8.61 -10.35
C GLY A 155 8.61 -9.11 -8.97
N SER A 156 9.79 -8.65 -8.56
CA SER A 156 10.50 -9.09 -7.37
C SER A 156 10.79 -7.93 -6.44
N THR A 157 10.13 -7.90 -5.28
CA THR A 157 10.37 -6.92 -4.21
C THR A 157 11.83 -6.93 -3.78
N LYS A 158 12.46 -8.11 -3.69
CA LYS A 158 13.86 -8.24 -3.29
C LYS A 158 14.80 -7.59 -4.29
N GLU A 159 14.62 -7.84 -5.59
CA GLU A 159 15.46 -7.26 -6.64
C GLU A 159 15.23 -5.76 -6.76
N TRP A 160 13.97 -5.33 -6.68
CA TRP A 160 13.61 -3.91 -6.74
C TRP A 160 14.28 -3.11 -5.63
N ILE A 161 14.21 -3.59 -4.38
CA ILE A 161 14.93 -2.98 -3.25
C ILE A 161 16.44 -2.98 -3.51
N ALA A 162 17.01 -4.12 -3.90
CA ALA A 162 18.46 -4.24 -4.10
C ALA A 162 19.01 -3.24 -5.12
N LYS A 163 18.25 -2.89 -6.18
CA LYS A 163 18.71 -2.00 -7.26
C LYS A 163 18.19 -0.57 -7.18
N LYS A 164 17.03 -0.34 -6.57
CA LYS A 164 16.30 0.94 -6.65
C LYS A 164 15.85 1.49 -5.29
N HIS A 165 16.32 0.96 -4.15
CA HIS A 165 15.95 1.39 -2.79
C HIS A 165 15.88 2.92 -2.59
N ASN A 166 16.79 3.68 -3.21
CA ASN A 166 16.86 5.14 -3.13
C ASN A 166 15.63 5.89 -3.69
N TYR A 167 14.71 5.19 -4.34
CA TYR A 167 13.48 5.74 -4.89
C TYR A 167 12.24 4.97 -4.42
N ILE A 168 12.36 4.14 -3.39
CA ILE A 168 11.26 3.30 -2.89
C ILE A 168 10.74 3.83 -1.56
N ARG A 169 9.42 3.96 -1.47
CA ARG A 169 8.67 4.25 -0.25
C ARG A 169 8.03 2.97 0.27
N GLY A 170 8.35 2.61 1.51
CA GLY A 170 7.73 1.47 2.19
C GLY A 170 6.61 1.88 3.13
N ASN A 171 5.52 1.13 3.14
CA ASN A 171 4.48 1.22 4.16
C ASN A 171 4.27 -0.18 4.76
N LEU A 172 4.30 -0.26 6.08
CA LEU A 172 3.90 -1.45 6.82
C LEU A 172 2.99 -1.04 7.98
N SER A 173 1.79 -1.60 8.02
CA SER A 173 0.81 -1.37 9.06
C SER A 173 0.37 -2.71 9.63
N VAL A 174 0.55 -2.88 10.93
CA VAL A 174 0.28 -4.12 11.67
C VAL A 174 -0.91 -3.90 12.59
N PHE A 175 -1.92 -4.73 12.41
CA PHE A 175 -3.15 -4.77 13.18
C PHE A 175 -3.14 -6.07 13.97
N ILE A 176 -3.03 -6.03 15.29
CA ILE A 176 -2.79 -7.26 16.05
C ILE A 176 -3.58 -7.31 17.35
N GLU A 177 -4.16 -8.47 17.62
CA GLU A 177 -4.72 -8.77 18.93
C GLU A 177 -3.60 -8.96 19.96
N ALA A 178 -3.66 -8.19 21.05
CA ALA A 178 -2.73 -8.33 22.16
C ALA A 178 -3.43 -7.89 23.46
N PRO A 179 -3.41 -8.71 24.52
CA PRO A 179 -3.97 -8.31 25.80
C PRO A 179 -3.33 -7.03 26.35
N ARG A 180 -4.10 -6.26 27.12
CA ARG A 180 -3.65 -4.98 27.71
C ARG A 180 -2.82 -5.20 28.96
N THR A 181 -1.68 -5.87 28.83
CA THR A 181 -0.74 -6.23 29.91
C THR A 181 0.65 -5.63 29.66
N ALA A 182 1.49 -5.55 30.70
CA ALA A 182 2.86 -5.04 30.53
C ALA A 182 3.72 -6.01 29.69
N GLU A 183 3.49 -7.31 29.83
CA GLU A 183 4.16 -8.39 29.12
C GLU A 183 3.86 -8.36 27.62
N ASP A 184 2.60 -8.16 27.24
CA ASP A 184 2.21 -8.10 25.84
C ASP A 184 2.62 -6.76 25.20
N ILE A 185 2.57 -5.65 25.96
CA ILE A 185 3.19 -4.39 25.51
C ILE A 185 4.68 -4.60 25.24
N TYR A 186 5.42 -5.26 26.14
CA TYR A 186 6.83 -5.55 25.95
C TYR A 186 7.10 -6.35 24.66
N LYS A 187 6.33 -7.41 24.42
CA LYS A 187 6.40 -8.20 23.17
C LYS A 187 6.16 -7.36 21.93
N ILE A 188 5.16 -6.46 21.96
CA ILE A 188 4.86 -5.55 20.85
C ILE A 188 6.02 -4.59 20.59
N LEU A 189 6.65 -4.04 21.64
CA LEU A 189 7.83 -3.18 21.48
C LEU A 189 9.01 -3.95 20.86
N GLN A 190 9.25 -5.19 21.28
CA GLN A 190 10.29 -6.05 20.68
C GLN A 190 10.00 -6.38 19.21
N MET A 191 8.74 -6.65 18.86
CA MET A 191 8.33 -6.84 17.47
C MET A 191 8.62 -5.58 16.65
N ALA A 192 8.17 -4.42 17.13
CA ALA A 192 8.37 -3.15 16.44
C ALA A 192 9.85 -2.82 16.25
N GLU A 193 10.70 -3.11 17.23
CA GLU A 193 12.16 -2.93 17.12
C GLU A 193 12.77 -3.78 16.01
N LYS A 194 12.42 -5.07 15.98
CA LYS A 194 12.94 -6.01 14.98
C LYS A 194 12.48 -5.64 13.57
N ILE A 195 11.21 -5.26 13.43
CA ILE A 195 10.65 -4.76 12.17
C ILE A 195 11.35 -3.46 11.76
N ASN A 196 11.51 -2.49 12.66
CA ASN A 196 12.19 -1.23 12.38
C ASN A 196 13.64 -1.45 11.94
N THR A 197 14.36 -2.32 12.64
CA THR A 197 15.74 -2.72 12.29
C THR A 197 15.79 -3.32 10.89
N LYS A 198 14.84 -4.20 10.56
CA LYS A 198 14.73 -4.80 9.22
C LYS A 198 14.41 -3.74 8.16
N LEU A 199 13.48 -2.83 8.42
CA LEU A 199 13.14 -1.72 7.52
C LEU A 199 14.36 -0.82 7.25
N ARG A 200 15.11 -0.45 8.30
CA ARG A 200 16.35 0.32 8.17
C ARG A 200 17.40 -0.39 7.30
N SER A 201 17.51 -1.71 7.41
CA SER A 201 18.50 -2.49 6.64
C SER A 201 18.31 -2.42 5.13
N PHE A 202 17.11 -2.05 4.65
CA PHE A 202 16.84 -1.91 3.22
C PHE A 202 17.34 -0.60 2.62
N GLY A 203 17.66 0.41 3.44
CA GLY A 203 18.13 1.71 2.93
C GLY A 203 17.10 2.44 2.05
N LEU A 204 15.80 2.20 2.25
CA LEU A 204 14.75 2.81 1.42
C LEU A 204 14.77 4.34 1.51
N TYR A 205 14.30 5.01 0.44
CA TYR A 205 14.08 6.47 0.43
C TYR A 205 13.30 6.96 1.65
N SER A 206 12.22 6.26 1.98
CA SER A 206 11.46 6.49 3.19
C SER A 206 10.65 5.25 3.54
N TYR A 207 10.33 5.07 4.81
CA TYR A 207 9.32 4.09 5.19
C TYR A 207 8.50 4.55 6.39
N LYS A 208 7.35 3.92 6.57
CA LYS A 208 6.60 3.99 7.82
C LYS A 208 6.25 2.60 8.34
N LEU A 209 6.27 2.47 9.66
CA LEU A 209 5.72 1.37 10.45
C LEU A 209 4.61 1.93 11.33
N GLU A 210 3.42 1.37 11.21
CA GLU A 210 2.29 1.64 12.09
C GLU A 210 1.89 0.34 12.78
N VAL A 211 1.64 0.39 14.09
CA VAL A 211 1.12 -0.76 14.85
C VAL A 211 -0.10 -0.31 15.63
N ILE A 212 -1.22 -1.00 15.44
CA ILE A 212 -2.45 -0.82 16.20
C ILE A 212 -2.74 -2.13 16.93
N THR A 213 -2.87 -2.05 18.24
CA THR A 213 -3.17 -3.20 19.10
C THR A 213 -4.63 -3.20 19.52
N TYR A 214 -5.23 -4.39 19.50
CA TYR A 214 -6.64 -4.60 19.82
C TYR A 214 -6.83 -5.52 21.02
N ASP A 215 -7.94 -5.29 21.73
CA ASP A 215 -8.46 -6.11 22.81
C ASP A 215 -9.85 -6.58 22.37
N LEU A 216 -9.88 -7.75 21.73
CA LEU A 216 -11.00 -8.21 20.92
C LEU A 216 -11.92 -9.16 21.71
N PRO A 217 -13.21 -9.25 21.33
CA PRO A 217 -14.07 -10.30 21.84
C PRO A 217 -13.54 -11.69 21.49
N GLU A 218 -13.79 -12.67 22.36
CA GLU A 218 -13.42 -14.06 22.13
C GLU A 218 -13.97 -14.56 20.78
N GLY A 219 -13.11 -15.20 19.99
CA GLY A 219 -13.46 -15.74 18.67
C GLY A 219 -13.45 -14.73 17.52
N PHE A 220 -13.23 -13.44 17.78
CA PHE A 220 -13.09 -12.45 16.71
C PHE A 220 -11.81 -12.69 15.90
N ASN A 221 -11.90 -12.75 14.57
CA ASN A 221 -10.76 -12.91 13.68
C ASN A 221 -10.58 -11.66 12.80
N ILE A 222 -9.43 -11.00 12.91
CA ILE A 222 -9.15 -9.72 12.24
C ILE A 222 -9.14 -9.89 10.71
N ASP A 223 -8.51 -10.95 10.21
CA ASP A 223 -8.34 -11.20 8.78
C ASP A 223 -9.70 -11.53 8.12
N ASN A 224 -10.47 -12.44 8.73
CA ASN A 224 -11.84 -12.75 8.27
C ASN A 224 -12.73 -11.50 8.27
N TYR A 225 -12.64 -10.67 9.32
CA TYR A 225 -13.43 -9.43 9.38
C TYR A 225 -13.01 -8.45 8.29
N PHE A 226 -11.70 -8.30 8.02
CA PHE A 226 -11.22 -7.47 6.92
C PHE A 226 -11.78 -7.94 5.57
N GLU A 227 -11.76 -9.26 5.31
CA GLU A 227 -12.30 -9.84 4.09
C GLU A 227 -13.82 -9.63 3.94
N GLU A 228 -14.57 -9.63 5.04
CA GLU A 228 -16.01 -9.33 5.06
C GLU A 228 -16.30 -7.88 4.66
N VAL A 229 -15.58 -6.91 5.25
CA VAL A 229 -15.92 -5.49 5.08
C VAL A 229 -15.15 -4.79 3.96
N LYS A 230 -14.08 -5.38 3.41
CA LYS A 230 -13.23 -4.70 2.41
C LYS A 230 -13.95 -4.32 1.12
N SER A 231 -15.07 -4.98 0.80
CA SER A 231 -15.86 -4.67 -0.38
C SER A 231 -16.55 -3.30 -0.29
N ASP A 232 -16.76 -2.78 0.92
CA ASP A 232 -17.29 -1.45 1.17
C ASP A 232 -16.23 -0.35 1.07
N PHE A 233 -14.95 -0.72 0.93
CA PHE A 233 -13.85 0.23 0.92
C PHE A 233 -13.60 0.77 -0.48
N THR A 234 -13.44 2.10 -0.57
CA THR A 234 -12.86 2.73 -1.76
C THR A 234 -11.37 2.44 -1.83
N THR A 235 -10.69 2.43 -0.68
CA THR A 235 -9.26 2.10 -0.58
C THR A 235 -8.97 1.38 0.73
N SER A 236 -7.84 0.67 0.81
CA SER A 236 -7.42 0.02 2.06
C SER A 236 -7.31 0.98 3.25
N ILE A 237 -7.17 2.30 3.02
CA ILE A 237 -7.12 3.31 4.08
C ILE A 237 -8.43 3.38 4.88
N ASP A 238 -9.57 3.01 4.28
CA ASP A 238 -10.87 3.04 4.94
C ASP A 238 -10.91 2.16 6.19
N TRP A 239 -10.12 1.07 6.22
CA TRP A 239 -9.93 0.19 7.36
C TRP A 239 -9.55 0.91 8.67
N TRP A 240 -8.80 2.01 8.59
CA TRP A 240 -8.39 2.81 9.76
C TRP A 240 -9.54 3.57 10.42
N PHE A 241 -10.69 3.64 9.75
CA PHE A 241 -11.85 4.42 10.17
C PHE A 241 -13.08 3.54 10.44
N VAL A 242 -12.99 2.23 10.20
CA VAL A 242 -14.09 1.28 10.45
C VAL A 242 -14.35 1.12 11.95
N GLU A 243 -15.48 1.64 12.42
CA GLU A 243 -15.91 1.53 13.81
C GLU A 243 -15.75 0.10 14.37
N GLY A 244 -16.23 -0.90 13.62
CA GLY A 244 -16.37 -2.28 14.07
C GLY A 244 -15.12 -2.83 14.74
N ILE A 245 -13.95 -2.69 14.09
CA ILE A 245 -12.68 -3.10 14.69
C ILE A 245 -12.02 -1.97 15.50
N GLN A 246 -12.09 -0.72 15.01
CA GLN A 246 -11.35 0.38 15.61
C GLN A 246 -11.83 0.70 17.03
N LYS A 247 -13.08 0.39 17.39
CA LYS A 247 -13.57 0.56 18.77
C LYS A 247 -12.79 -0.29 19.79
N TYR A 248 -12.21 -1.41 19.36
CA TYR A 248 -11.39 -2.29 20.20
C TYR A 248 -9.90 -1.91 20.24
N ALA A 249 -9.49 -0.84 19.55
CA ALA A 249 -8.11 -0.38 19.57
C ALA A 249 -7.75 0.19 20.95
N TRP A 250 -6.62 -0.23 21.51
CA TRP A 250 -6.13 0.28 22.81
C TRP A 250 -4.73 0.86 22.78
N GLY A 251 -3.90 0.47 21.80
CA GLY A 251 -2.52 0.94 21.67
C GLY A 251 -2.19 1.31 20.24
N TYR A 252 -1.26 2.26 20.11
CA TYR A 252 -0.85 2.83 18.84
C TYR A 252 0.65 3.15 18.85
N LEU A 253 1.34 2.76 17.79
CA LEU A 253 2.73 3.12 17.52
C LEU A 253 2.85 3.61 16.08
N TYR A 254 3.63 4.66 15.88
CA TYR A 254 3.95 5.17 14.55
C TYR A 254 5.42 5.55 14.46
N LEU A 255 6.15 4.84 13.61
CA LEU A 255 7.53 5.10 13.30
C LEU A 255 7.62 5.51 11.82
N ALA A 256 8.29 6.61 11.54
CA ALA A 256 8.59 7.03 10.19
C ALA A 256 10.08 7.30 10.04
N SER A 257 10.65 6.82 8.95
CA SER A 257 12.00 7.14 8.53
C SER A 257 11.96 8.01 7.30
N CYS A 258 12.84 8.99 7.31
CA CYS A 258 13.29 9.55 6.07
C CYS A 258 14.78 9.84 6.10
N THR A 259 15.53 8.77 5.82
CA THR A 259 16.98 8.76 5.91
C THR A 259 17.60 9.64 4.82
N LYS A 260 18.69 10.34 5.17
CA LYS A 260 19.56 11.00 4.19
C LYS A 260 20.36 9.92 3.44
N ILE A 261 20.20 9.84 2.12
CA ILE A 261 20.88 8.85 1.27
C ILE A 261 21.97 9.56 0.47
N ASN A 262 23.18 9.00 0.38
CA ASN A 262 24.36 9.65 -0.24
C ASN A 262 24.15 10.11 -1.69
N ASP A 263 23.29 9.44 -2.46
CA ASP A 263 22.96 9.84 -3.84
C ASP A 263 22.16 11.15 -3.93
N PHE A 264 21.63 11.62 -2.78
CA PHE A 264 20.86 12.84 -2.64
C PHE A 264 21.32 13.65 -1.42
N GLU A 265 21.75 14.89 -1.62
CA GLU A 265 21.95 15.83 -0.50
C GLU A 265 20.64 16.21 0.25
N LYS A 266 19.56 15.47 0.08
CA LYS A 266 18.17 15.85 0.40
C LYS A 266 17.40 14.70 1.05
N ALA A 267 17.03 14.87 2.33
CA ALA A 267 16.17 13.95 3.09
C ALA A 267 14.71 14.42 3.05
N CYS A 268 13.74 13.58 2.64
CA CYS A 268 12.30 13.87 2.50
C CYS A 268 11.94 15.34 2.34
N ASN A 269 12.38 15.99 1.27
CA ASN A 269 12.46 17.44 1.28
C ASN A 269 11.13 18.24 1.34
N THR A 270 9.96 17.59 1.49
CA THR A 270 8.68 18.25 1.72
C THR A 270 8.72 19.30 2.85
N GLN A 271 9.55 19.09 3.90
CA GLN A 271 9.69 20.10 4.96
C GLN A 271 10.50 21.35 4.59
N TYR A 272 11.37 21.29 3.57
CA TYR A 272 12.22 22.44 3.22
C TYR A 272 11.46 23.51 2.43
N GLY A 273 10.24 23.19 1.97
CA GLY A 273 9.26 24.19 1.52
C GLY A 273 8.58 24.97 2.65
N VAL A 274 8.78 24.59 3.92
CA VAL A 274 8.20 25.29 5.07
C VAL A 274 9.19 26.34 5.58
N GLU A 275 8.95 27.62 5.31
CA GLU A 275 9.84 28.74 5.70
C GLU A 275 10.07 28.81 7.22
N ASN A 276 9.04 28.54 8.01
CA ASN A 276 9.12 28.60 9.47
C ASN A 276 9.97 27.46 10.04
N ILE A 277 11.14 27.80 10.59
CA ILE A 277 12.12 26.84 11.13
C ILE A 277 11.54 25.98 12.26
N LYS A 278 10.73 26.54 13.17
CA LYS A 278 10.13 25.76 14.28
C LYS A 278 9.17 24.71 13.76
N THR A 279 8.34 25.08 12.78
CA THR A 279 7.39 24.18 12.12
C THR A 279 8.13 23.10 11.34
N ARG A 280 9.15 23.49 10.57
CA ARG A 280 10.05 22.57 9.86
C ARG A 280 10.68 21.55 10.82
N LYS A 281 11.25 22.01 11.94
CA LYS A 281 11.83 21.12 12.96
C LYS A 281 10.80 20.11 13.49
N LYS A 282 9.58 20.55 13.80
CA LYS A 282 8.50 19.66 14.25
C LYS A 282 8.14 18.60 13.21
N ILE A 283 8.06 18.97 11.93
CA ILE A 283 7.79 18.05 10.82
C ILE A 283 8.93 17.02 10.69
N VAL A 284 10.19 17.48 10.69
CA VAL A 284 11.36 16.59 10.65
C VAL A 284 11.30 15.61 11.80
N THR A 285 11.10 16.08 13.03
CA THR A 285 11.00 15.22 14.20
C THR A 285 9.90 14.17 14.01
N GLY A 286 8.70 14.55 13.54
CA GLY A 286 7.62 13.60 13.31
C GLY A 286 7.87 12.57 12.19
N ASN A 287 8.62 12.96 11.15
CA ASN A 287 8.86 12.12 9.97
C ASN A 287 10.13 11.26 10.04
N THR A 288 10.93 11.40 11.11
CA THR A 288 12.21 10.70 11.31
C THR A 288 12.29 10.03 12.68
N THR A 289 11.14 9.67 13.28
CA THR A 289 11.09 8.96 14.58
C THR A 289 11.85 7.64 14.52
N ALA A 290 11.71 6.89 13.42
CA ALA A 290 12.37 5.61 13.21
C ALA A 290 13.91 5.72 13.18
N ASP A 291 14.43 6.85 12.69
CA ASP A 291 15.86 7.11 12.53
C ASP A 291 16.57 7.38 13.87
N ARG A 292 15.79 7.73 14.90
CA ARG A 292 16.29 8.01 16.27
C ARG A 292 16.06 6.86 17.24
N ILE A 293 15.46 5.77 16.80
CA ILE A 293 15.24 4.59 17.63
C ILE A 293 16.51 3.75 17.64
N SER A 294 17.10 3.64 18.82
CA SER A 294 18.32 2.86 19.07
C SER A 294 18.13 1.77 20.13
N SER A 295 16.97 1.74 20.79
CA SER A 295 16.65 0.83 21.89
C SER A 295 15.14 0.64 22.03
N LEU A 296 14.72 -0.39 22.78
CA LEU A 296 13.33 -0.57 23.22
C LEU A 296 12.78 0.63 23.99
N ASN A 297 13.63 1.28 24.80
CA ASN A 297 13.25 2.49 25.54
C ASN A 297 12.86 3.64 24.60
N ASP A 298 13.49 3.76 23.43
CA ASP A 298 13.10 4.76 22.44
C ASP A 298 11.75 4.45 21.80
N ILE A 299 11.46 3.17 21.54
CA ILE A 299 10.15 2.74 21.02
C ILE A 299 9.05 2.97 22.06
N ALA A 300 9.33 2.67 23.33
CA ALA A 300 8.39 2.89 24.43
C ALA A 300 7.96 4.37 24.54
N LYS A 301 8.86 5.32 24.22
CA LYS A 301 8.54 6.76 24.18
C LYS A 301 7.59 7.13 23.05
N GLU A 302 7.56 6.36 21.96
CA GLU A 302 6.69 6.58 20.80
C GLU A 302 5.35 5.83 20.91
N PHE A 303 5.26 4.79 21.74
CA PHE A 303 4.02 4.06 21.98
C PHE A 303 3.01 4.91 22.78
N ARG A 304 1.75 4.88 22.35
CA ARG A 304 0.64 5.64 22.94
C ARG A 304 -0.54 4.73 23.24
N LEU A 305 -1.23 4.99 24.34
CA LEU A 305 -2.48 4.34 24.69
C LEU A 305 -3.67 5.18 24.23
N VAL A 306 -4.73 4.50 23.80
CA VAL A 306 -6.02 5.12 23.48
C VAL A 306 -6.69 5.55 24.78
N ASP A 307 -6.99 6.84 24.90
CA ASP A 307 -7.47 7.45 26.15
C ASP A 307 -8.84 6.92 26.58
N LYS A 308 -9.72 6.68 25.60
CA LYS A 308 -11.10 6.22 25.80
C LYS A 308 -11.40 5.03 24.91
N PHE A 309 -11.03 3.85 25.41
CA PHE A 309 -11.32 2.56 24.78
C PHE A 309 -12.83 2.44 24.45
N GLY A 310 -13.16 1.99 23.24
CA GLY A 310 -14.56 1.86 22.80
C GLY A 310 -15.28 3.17 22.47
N VAL A 311 -14.66 4.33 22.66
CA VAL A 311 -15.30 5.63 22.46
C VAL A 311 -14.76 6.32 21.19
N PRO A 312 -15.63 6.86 20.33
CA PRO A 312 -15.20 7.67 19.20
C PRO A 312 -14.57 8.99 19.68
N ASN A 313 -13.72 9.60 18.85
CA ASN A 313 -13.29 10.98 19.07
C ASN A 313 -14.48 11.95 18.91
N LYS A 314 -14.33 13.21 19.32
CA LYS A 314 -15.32 14.23 18.96
C LYS A 314 -15.14 14.62 17.50
N CYS A 315 -16.24 14.79 16.78
CA CYS A 315 -16.19 15.43 15.47
C CYS A 315 -15.70 16.87 15.60
N SER A 316 -14.93 17.32 14.61
CA SER A 316 -14.63 18.74 14.46
C SER A 316 -15.75 19.42 13.66
N ASN A 317 -15.81 20.74 13.68
CA ASN A 317 -16.70 21.51 12.80
C ASN A 317 -16.42 21.26 11.29
N LEU A 318 -15.30 20.62 10.96
CA LEU A 318 -14.87 20.28 9.60
C LEU A 318 -15.12 18.80 9.23
N GLY A 319 -15.77 18.02 10.12
CA GLY A 319 -16.22 16.65 9.83
C GLY A 319 -15.84 15.59 10.87
N CYS A 320 -16.34 14.37 10.64
CA CYS A 320 -16.21 13.19 11.50
C CYS A 320 -15.33 12.07 10.89
N SER A 321 -14.65 12.30 9.76
CA SER A 321 -13.95 11.22 9.05
C SER A 321 -12.87 10.52 9.89
N GLY A 322 -12.23 11.23 10.82
CA GLY A 322 -11.20 10.69 11.71
C GLY A 322 -11.70 10.17 13.06
N ILE A 323 -13.01 9.98 13.24
CA ILE A 323 -13.60 9.76 14.57
C ILE A 323 -13.13 8.46 15.22
N TRP A 324 -12.95 7.40 14.44
CA TRP A 324 -12.52 6.08 14.90
C TRP A 324 -11.02 5.84 14.71
N HIS A 325 -10.29 6.75 14.10
CA HIS A 325 -8.86 6.57 13.85
C HIS A 325 -8.07 6.42 15.15
N ALA A 326 -7.37 5.29 15.34
CA ALA A 326 -6.62 4.99 16.57
C ALA A 326 -5.59 6.08 16.90
N ARG A 327 -4.81 6.53 15.90
CA ARG A 327 -3.83 7.64 16.05
C ARG A 327 -4.45 8.89 16.67
N SER A 328 -5.67 9.23 16.24
CA SER A 328 -6.38 10.44 16.68
C SER A 328 -6.92 10.34 18.10
N ARG A 329 -6.89 9.15 18.71
CA ARG A 329 -7.40 8.87 20.07
C ARG A 329 -6.30 8.44 21.05
N ALA A 330 -5.09 8.17 20.55
CA ALA A 330 -3.96 7.71 21.33
C ALA A 330 -3.08 8.87 21.80
N HIS A 331 -3.49 9.54 22.88
CA HIS A 331 -2.75 10.69 23.42
C HIS A 331 -1.98 10.37 24.70
N THR A 332 -2.38 9.36 25.46
CA THR A 332 -1.72 8.94 26.70
C THR A 332 -0.36 8.31 26.40
N PRO A 333 0.76 8.93 26.81
CA PRO A 333 2.08 8.32 26.72
C PRO A 333 2.16 7.04 27.55
N LEU A 334 2.88 6.03 27.05
CA LEU A 334 3.04 4.76 27.77
C LEU A 334 3.62 4.95 29.18
N LYS A 335 4.55 5.92 29.33
CA LYS A 335 5.15 6.31 30.61
C LYS A 335 4.17 6.81 31.67
N ASP A 336 3.02 7.33 31.24
CA ASP A 336 2.00 7.88 32.14
C ASP A 336 0.92 6.83 32.45
N SER A 337 1.14 5.57 32.05
CA SER A 337 0.19 4.48 32.24
C SER A 337 0.51 3.60 33.46
N LYS A 338 -0.50 2.87 33.93
CA LYS A 338 -0.34 1.85 34.99
C LYS A 338 0.61 0.70 34.63
N TYR A 339 0.97 0.54 33.35
CA TYR A 339 1.81 -0.56 32.89
C TYR A 339 3.30 -0.24 32.95
N TYR A 340 3.66 1.04 33.02
CA TYR A 340 5.03 1.49 32.76
C TYR A 340 6.05 0.95 33.78
N THR A 341 5.73 0.96 35.07
CA THR A 341 6.66 0.47 36.11
C THR A 341 7.02 -1.01 35.93
N THR A 342 6.07 -1.84 35.54
CA THR A 342 6.34 -3.26 35.25
C THR A 342 7.09 -3.41 33.95
N LEU A 343 6.71 -2.65 32.92
CA LEU A 343 7.37 -2.66 31.62
C LEU A 343 8.84 -2.25 31.71
N GLU A 344 9.16 -1.21 32.46
CA GLU A 344 10.54 -0.74 32.67
C GLU A 344 11.41 -1.86 33.26
N LYS A 345 10.87 -2.60 34.25
CA LYS A 345 11.55 -3.78 34.81
C LYS A 345 11.75 -4.90 33.79
N LEU A 346 10.80 -5.10 32.86
CA LEU A 346 10.92 -6.10 31.80
C LEU A 346 12.00 -5.69 30.79
N ILE A 347 12.06 -4.40 30.42
CA ILE A 347 13.08 -3.88 29.52
C ILE A 347 14.47 -4.02 30.14
N SER A 348 14.67 -3.57 31.39
CA SER A 348 15.98 -3.66 32.06
C SER A 348 16.48 -5.07 32.36
N LYS A 349 15.61 -6.08 32.34
CA LYS A 349 16.01 -7.50 32.54
C LYS A 349 16.32 -8.23 31.23
N GLY A 350 15.84 -7.69 30.10
CA GLY A 350 16.03 -8.28 28.77
C GLY A 350 17.20 -7.66 27.98
N GLU A 351 17.70 -6.52 28.44
CA GLU A 351 19.05 -6.00 28.14
C GLU A 351 20.10 -6.75 28.98
#